data_AF-A0A0K9P3X0-F1
#
_entry.id   AF-A0A0K9P3X0-F1
#
_cell.length_a   1.000
_cell.length_b   1.000
_cell.length_c   1.000
_cell.angle_alpha   90.00
_cell.angle_beta   90.00
_cell.angle_gamma   90.00
#
_symmetry.space_group_name_H-M   'P 1'
#
loop_
_entity.id
_entity.type
_entity.pdbx_description
1 polymer ?
#
loop_
_entity_poly.entity_id
_entity_poly.type
_entity_poly.pdbx_seq_one_letter_code
_entity_poly.pdbx_strand_id
1 'polypeptide(L)'
;MDQKTNAHVVSKAPMSLISPPMKKKRRSKKIFVLVLATFRSFQTSPAGRPRDTRFNRPNNNATRVTGTLFGFRKGNVSLSIQNTPKSTPNTVIELPIRTHVLFKDLSSTGTVRITLQCEKKPSDAQTQTALLENPNWTVLCNGKKGGCGVRRDPTEDDLAAMKLLHHVSMGAGVLPGKSDVDGSDGEITYTRSGFDHVVGSRDSESLYIISPDRPNLTIFFNRI
;
A
#
# COMPACT_ATOMS: atom_id res chain seq x y z
N MET A 1 74.87 -62.38 25.72
CA MET A 1 74.17 -62.99 24.57
C MET A 1 72.80 -63.36 25.11
N ASP A 2 71.70 -62.70 24.76
CA ASP A 2 71.27 -62.38 23.41
C ASP A 2 70.43 -61.09 23.30
N GLN A 3 70.36 -60.64 22.06
CA GLN A 3 69.87 -59.35 21.57
C GLN A 3 68.33 -59.28 21.48
N LYS A 4 67.82 -58.04 21.60
CA LYS A 4 66.72 -57.35 20.87
C LYS A 4 65.48 -58.20 20.51
N THR A 5 64.26 -57.70 20.72
CA THR A 5 63.68 -56.66 19.84
C THR A 5 62.50 -55.95 20.51
N ASN A 6 62.53 -54.61 20.47
CA ASN A 6 61.51 -53.67 20.94
C ASN A 6 60.29 -53.64 20.01
N ALA A 7 59.08 -53.65 20.57
CA ALA A 7 57.86 -53.28 19.87
C ALA A 7 57.67 -51.75 19.91
N HIS A 8 57.45 -51.18 18.73
CA HIS A 8 57.26 -49.76 18.46
C HIS A 8 56.04 -49.17 19.18
N VAL A 9 56.28 -48.22 20.09
CA VAL A 9 55.33 -47.13 20.39
C VAL A 9 55.85 -45.90 19.63
N VAL A 10 55.09 -45.43 18.64
CA VAL A 10 55.36 -44.16 17.97
C VAL A 10 54.22 -43.22 18.26
N SER A 11 54.44 -42.34 19.24
CA SER A 11 53.79 -41.03 19.28
C SER A 11 54.28 -40.22 18.09
N LYS A 12 53.39 -39.49 17.42
CA LYS A 12 53.73 -38.29 16.64
C LYS A 12 52.46 -37.49 16.37
N ALA A 13 52.21 -36.48 17.20
CA ALA A 13 51.58 -35.27 16.71
C ALA A 13 52.59 -34.55 15.79
N PRO A 14 52.13 -33.92 14.71
CA PRO A 14 52.53 -32.53 14.55
C PRO A 14 51.45 -31.60 13.96
N MET A 15 51.45 -30.41 14.53
CA MET A 15 51.31 -29.12 13.87
C MET A 15 49.92 -28.70 13.34
N SER A 16 49.36 -27.79 14.12
CA SER A 16 48.39 -26.77 13.77
C SER A 16 48.63 -26.13 12.39
N LEU A 17 47.60 -26.18 11.55
CA LEU A 17 47.43 -25.24 10.44
C LEU A 17 46.30 -24.28 10.80
N ILE A 18 46.72 -23.08 11.19
CA ILE A 18 45.89 -21.90 11.35
C ILE A 18 45.25 -21.60 9.98
N SER A 19 43.94 -21.76 9.89
CA SER A 19 43.16 -21.33 8.72
C SER A 19 42.94 -19.81 8.78
N PRO A 20 43.18 -19.06 7.69
CA PRO A 20 42.93 -17.63 7.66
C PRO A 20 41.42 -17.33 7.66
N PRO A 21 40.96 -16.24 8.30
CA PRO A 21 39.54 -15.91 8.36
C PRO A 21 39.07 -15.46 6.98
N MET A 22 38.25 -16.29 6.33
CA MET A 22 37.54 -15.89 5.11
C MET A 22 36.55 -14.78 5.48
N LYS A 23 36.94 -13.54 5.14
CA LYS A 23 36.13 -12.33 5.25
C LYS A 23 34.75 -12.58 4.62
N LYS A 24 33.69 -12.53 5.43
CA LYS A 24 32.30 -12.55 4.99
C LYS A 24 32.07 -11.39 4.01
N LYS A 25 31.98 -11.72 2.73
CA LYS A 25 31.67 -10.77 1.65
C LYS A 25 30.22 -10.34 1.83
N ARG A 26 30.00 -9.20 2.51
CA ARG A 26 28.69 -8.52 2.57
C ARG A 26 28.26 -8.26 1.13
N ARG A 27 27.35 -9.08 0.60
CA ARG A 27 26.66 -8.77 -0.65
C ARG A 27 25.85 -7.52 -0.40
N SER A 28 26.29 -6.40 -0.97
CA SER A 28 25.49 -5.18 -1.05
C SER A 28 24.18 -5.54 -1.76
N LYS A 29 23.06 -5.46 -1.05
CA LYS A 29 21.72 -5.57 -1.66
C LYS A 29 21.59 -4.40 -2.63
N LYS A 30 21.69 -4.68 -3.93
CA LYS A 30 21.41 -3.69 -4.98
C LYS A 30 19.90 -3.48 -4.96
N ILE A 31 19.48 -2.31 -4.48
CA ILE A 31 18.10 -1.85 -4.56
C ILE A 31 17.84 -1.54 -6.03
N PHE A 32 17.10 -2.40 -6.72
CA PHE A 32 16.52 -2.07 -8.01
C PHE A 32 15.11 -1.54 -7.77
N VAL A 33 15.00 -0.22 -7.70
CA VAL A 33 13.70 0.45 -7.89
C VAL A 33 13.41 0.40 -9.39
N LEU A 34 12.58 -0.56 -9.82
CA LEU A 34 12.08 -0.58 -11.19
C LEU A 34 10.88 0.36 -11.29
N VAL A 35 11.14 1.60 -11.68
CA VAL A 35 10.09 2.51 -12.18
C VAL A 35 9.90 2.18 -13.66
N LEU A 36 8.79 1.54 -14.00
CA LEU A 36 8.34 1.44 -15.38
C LEU A 36 7.80 2.81 -15.83
N ALA A 37 8.71 3.71 -16.18
CA ALA A 37 8.39 4.94 -16.90
C ALA A 37 8.47 4.66 -18.41
N THR A 38 7.32 4.37 -19.03
CA THR A 38 7.22 4.41 -20.49
C THR A 38 7.24 5.87 -20.94
N PHE A 39 8.45 6.40 -21.19
CA PHE A 39 8.64 7.67 -21.88
C PHE A 39 8.18 7.54 -23.34
N ARG A 40 7.03 8.12 -23.69
CA ARG A 40 6.68 8.37 -25.08
C ARG A 40 7.14 9.78 -25.46
N SER A 41 8.20 9.82 -26.28
CA SER A 41 8.59 10.85 -27.26
C SER A 41 8.06 12.28 -27.07
N PHE A 42 9.00 13.20 -26.80
CA PHE A 42 8.83 14.64 -26.95
C PHE A 42 8.59 15.00 -28.42
N GLN A 43 7.41 15.55 -28.73
CA GLN A 43 7.20 16.37 -29.93
C GLN A 43 7.28 17.84 -29.51
N THR A 44 8.29 18.53 -30.01
CA THR A 44 8.47 19.98 -29.87
C THR A 44 7.53 20.70 -30.82
N SER A 45 6.48 21.34 -30.29
CA SER A 45 5.65 22.31 -31.02
C SER A 45 5.76 23.68 -30.35
N PRO A 46 5.94 24.78 -31.10
CA PRO A 46 6.26 26.09 -30.55
C PRO A 46 5.01 26.81 -30.00
N ALA A 47 5.21 27.53 -28.90
CA ALA A 47 4.46 28.69 -28.43
C ALA A 47 2.94 28.73 -28.72
N GLY A 48 2.20 27.79 -28.12
CA GLY A 48 0.78 27.96 -27.83
C GLY A 48 0.63 28.41 -26.38
N ARG A 49 -0.08 29.53 -26.17
CA ARG A 49 -0.50 30.05 -24.85
C ARG A 49 -0.91 28.89 -23.92
N PRO A 50 -0.62 28.90 -22.61
CA PRO A 50 -1.19 27.92 -21.71
C PRO A 50 -2.70 28.03 -21.84
N ARG A 51 -3.28 27.06 -22.55
CA ARG A 51 -4.70 26.80 -22.50
C ARG A 51 -4.87 26.31 -21.08
N ASP A 52 -5.30 27.21 -20.20
CA ASP A 52 -5.99 26.83 -18.97
C ASP A 52 -7.08 25.87 -19.41
N THR A 53 -6.76 24.57 -19.44
CA THR A 53 -7.73 23.53 -19.17
C THR A 53 -8.15 23.84 -17.76
N ARG A 54 -9.15 24.73 -17.67
CA ARG A 54 -10.05 24.87 -16.54
C ARG A 54 -10.45 23.45 -16.23
N PHE A 55 -9.71 22.82 -15.32
CA PHE A 55 -10.21 21.70 -14.56
C PHE A 55 -11.56 22.18 -14.08
N ASN A 56 -12.58 21.54 -14.64
CA ASN A 56 -13.97 21.80 -14.38
C ASN A 56 -14.09 22.14 -12.89
N ARG A 57 -14.52 23.36 -12.57
CA ARG A 57 -14.69 23.80 -11.19
C ARG A 57 -15.40 22.65 -10.47
N PRO A 58 -14.85 22.13 -9.37
CA PRO A 58 -15.52 21.05 -8.67
C PRO A 58 -16.90 21.54 -8.28
N ASN A 59 -17.85 20.63 -8.32
CA ASN A 59 -19.07 20.71 -7.51
C ASN A 59 -18.72 21.41 -6.18
N ASN A 60 -19.46 22.43 -5.75
CA ASN A 60 -19.08 23.30 -4.62
C ASN A 60 -18.87 22.54 -3.28
N ASN A 61 -19.20 21.24 -3.27
CA ASN A 61 -19.13 20.31 -2.15
C ASN A 61 -18.01 19.26 -2.28
N ALA A 62 -17.10 19.36 -3.26
CA ALA A 62 -16.00 18.42 -3.41
C ALA A 62 -14.71 18.96 -2.79
N THR A 63 -14.11 18.20 -1.88
CA THR A 63 -12.79 18.49 -1.29
C THR A 63 -11.75 17.52 -1.85
N ARG A 64 -10.53 18.00 -2.09
CA ARG A 64 -9.47 17.14 -2.62
C ARG A 64 -8.76 16.42 -1.48
N VAL A 65 -8.70 15.10 -1.57
CA VAL A 65 -8.00 14.24 -0.61
C VAL A 65 -7.04 13.30 -1.32
N THR A 66 -6.17 12.64 -0.57
CA THR A 66 -5.28 11.58 -1.05
C THR A 66 -5.73 10.25 -0.46
N GLY A 67 -6.03 9.29 -1.34
CA GLY A 67 -6.35 7.93 -0.95
C GLY A 67 -5.21 7.01 -1.28
N THR A 68 -4.84 6.14 -0.33
CA THR A 68 -3.86 5.07 -0.54
C THR A 68 -4.50 3.73 -0.19
N LEU A 69 -4.59 2.83 -1.16
CA LEU A 69 -4.89 1.41 -0.90
C LEU A 69 -3.57 0.68 -0.82
N PHE A 70 -3.34 -0.04 0.26
CA PHE A 70 -2.10 -0.78 0.47
C PHE A 70 -2.32 -2.04 1.30
N GLY A 71 -1.42 -3.00 1.17
CA GLY A 71 -1.45 -4.21 1.98
C GLY A 71 -0.43 -5.25 1.52
N PHE A 72 -0.18 -6.23 2.38
CA PHE A 72 0.61 -7.40 1.99
C PHE A 72 -0.12 -8.19 0.91
N ARG A 73 0.64 -8.82 0.00
CA ARG A 73 0.10 -9.54 -1.16
C ARG A 73 -1.01 -10.54 -0.80
N LYS A 74 -0.82 -11.33 0.26
CA LYS A 74 -1.80 -12.32 0.75
C LYS A 74 -2.74 -11.80 1.83
N GLY A 75 -2.48 -10.61 2.36
CA GLY A 75 -3.28 -9.96 3.40
C GLY A 75 -4.47 -9.18 2.85
N ASN A 76 -5.19 -8.55 3.79
CA ASN A 76 -6.30 -7.65 3.52
C ASN A 76 -5.78 -6.27 3.07
N VAL A 77 -6.60 -5.57 2.30
CA VAL A 77 -6.32 -4.20 1.87
C VAL A 77 -6.68 -3.21 2.97
N SER A 78 -5.79 -2.29 3.27
CA SER A 78 -6.07 -1.10 4.06
C SER A 78 -6.26 0.11 3.14
N LEU A 79 -7.35 0.83 3.34
CA LEU A 79 -7.61 2.14 2.74
C LEU A 79 -7.20 3.22 3.74
N SER A 80 -6.19 4.01 3.40
CA SER A 80 -5.83 5.24 4.12
C SER A 80 -6.33 6.46 3.36
N ILE A 81 -6.97 7.37 4.09
CA ILE A 81 -7.40 8.68 3.58
C ILE A 81 -6.56 9.75 4.29
N GLN A 82 -5.95 10.63 3.52
CA GLN A 82 -5.11 11.73 3.98
C GLN A 82 -5.61 13.04 3.33
N ASN A 83 -5.62 14.15 4.07
CA ASN A 83 -5.91 15.46 3.48
C ASN A 83 -4.92 15.83 2.36
N THR A 84 -3.64 15.51 2.56
CA THR A 84 -2.58 15.69 1.55
C THR A 84 -1.67 14.47 1.54
N PRO A 85 -0.88 14.22 0.46
CA PRO A 85 0.02 13.06 0.42
C PRO A 85 1.06 13.02 1.56
N LYS A 86 1.31 14.18 2.19
CA LYS A 86 2.31 14.38 3.25
C LYS A 86 1.73 14.39 4.66
N SER A 87 0.40 14.49 4.82
CA SER A 87 -0.22 14.51 6.15
C SER A 87 -0.29 13.11 6.75
N THR A 88 -0.52 13.00 8.05
CA THR A 88 -0.87 11.70 8.66
C THR A 88 -2.22 11.21 8.11
N PRO A 89 -2.46 9.89 8.08
CA PRO A 89 -3.79 9.34 7.80
C PRO A 89 -4.84 9.91 8.75
N ASN A 90 -5.91 10.47 8.19
CA ASN A 90 -7.09 10.90 8.95
C ASN A 90 -7.89 9.68 9.43
N THR A 91 -8.02 8.69 8.55
CA THR A 91 -8.74 7.44 8.80
C THR A 91 -8.06 6.30 8.06
N VAL A 92 -8.02 5.13 8.68
CA VAL A 92 -7.63 3.86 8.05
C VAL A 92 -8.77 2.87 8.18
N ILE A 93 -9.16 2.25 7.07
CA ILE A 93 -10.21 1.24 7.02
C ILE A 93 -9.61 -0.04 6.46
N GLU A 94 -9.63 -1.11 7.24
CA GLU A 94 -9.29 -2.43 6.75
C GLU A 94 -10.50 -3.01 6.01
N LEU A 95 -10.28 -3.42 4.76
CA LEU A 95 -11.28 -4.00 3.88
C LEU A 95 -11.11 -5.54 3.87
N PRO A 96 -12.20 -6.31 3.85
CA PRO A 96 -12.18 -7.77 3.74
C PRO A 96 -11.89 -8.24 2.31
N ILE A 97 -11.02 -7.52 1.59
CA ILE A 97 -10.61 -7.79 0.22
C ILE A 97 -9.14 -8.12 0.24
N ARG A 98 -8.76 -9.28 -0.31
CA ARG A 98 -7.36 -9.67 -0.46
C ARG A 98 -6.65 -8.71 -1.42
N THR A 99 -5.46 -8.23 -1.05
CA THR A 99 -4.68 -7.27 -1.85
C THR A 99 -4.45 -7.75 -3.27
N HIS A 100 -3.95 -8.97 -3.47
CA HIS A 100 -3.72 -9.49 -4.83
C HIS A 100 -5.00 -9.57 -5.68
N VAL A 101 -6.18 -9.80 -5.09
CA VAL A 101 -7.46 -9.84 -5.82
C VAL A 101 -7.83 -8.43 -6.27
N LEU A 102 -7.82 -7.47 -5.35
CA LEU A 102 -8.18 -6.08 -5.67
C LEU A 102 -7.31 -5.49 -6.78
N PHE A 103 -5.99 -5.69 -6.69
CA PHE A 103 -5.05 -5.14 -7.67
C PHE A 103 -5.09 -5.89 -9.00
N LYS A 104 -5.42 -7.19 -8.99
CA LYS A 104 -5.71 -7.94 -10.22
C LYS A 104 -6.98 -7.41 -10.89
N ASP A 105 -8.04 -7.15 -10.14
CA ASP A 105 -9.28 -6.56 -10.66
C ASP A 105 -9.00 -5.17 -11.24
N LEU A 106 -8.32 -4.29 -10.50
CA LEU A 106 -7.89 -2.97 -10.99
C LEU A 106 -7.11 -3.05 -12.30
N SER A 107 -6.24 -4.06 -12.47
CA SER A 107 -5.41 -4.22 -13.67
C SER A 107 -6.17 -4.86 -14.84
N SER A 108 -7.17 -5.71 -14.57
CA SER A 108 -7.86 -6.51 -15.59
C SER A 108 -9.14 -5.87 -16.09
N THR A 109 -10.02 -5.40 -15.20
CA THR A 109 -11.28 -4.73 -15.58
C THR A 109 -11.09 -3.24 -15.84
N GLY A 110 -10.01 -2.66 -15.33
CA GLY A 110 -9.74 -1.22 -15.42
C GLY A 110 -10.74 -0.35 -14.65
N THR A 111 -11.70 -0.95 -13.94
CA THR A 111 -12.72 -0.26 -13.13
C THR A 111 -13.06 -1.10 -11.92
N VAL A 112 -13.01 -0.50 -10.73
CA VAL A 112 -13.39 -1.12 -9.46
C VAL A 112 -14.25 -0.15 -8.65
N ARG A 113 -15.35 -0.65 -8.09
CA ARG A 113 -16.26 0.11 -7.24
C ARG A 113 -16.32 -0.54 -5.87
N ILE A 114 -15.93 0.19 -4.84
CA ILE A 114 -16.01 -0.28 -3.45
C ILE A 114 -17.13 0.52 -2.77
N THR A 115 -18.08 -0.17 -2.17
CA THR A 115 -19.15 0.46 -1.38
C THR A 115 -19.02 0.00 0.05
N LEU A 116 -18.89 0.94 0.97
CA LEU A 116 -18.92 0.72 2.41
C LEU A 116 -20.28 1.16 2.94
N GLN A 117 -21.01 0.24 3.56
CA GLN A 117 -22.33 0.49 4.13
C GLN A 117 -22.29 0.35 5.64
N CYS A 118 -22.86 1.28 6.39
CA CYS A 118 -23.08 1.14 7.82
C CYS A 118 -24.56 1.34 8.13
N GLU A 119 -25.06 0.68 9.17
CA GLU A 119 -26.44 0.89 9.62
C GLU A 119 -26.55 2.21 10.41
N LYS A 120 -27.67 2.91 10.24
CA LYS A 120 -28.00 4.10 11.00
C LYS A 120 -28.37 3.73 12.43
N LYS A 121 -27.53 4.10 13.39
CA LYS A 121 -27.85 3.92 14.81
C LYS A 121 -28.62 5.13 15.34
N PRO A 122 -29.58 4.94 16.27
CA PRO A 122 -30.29 6.05 16.91
C PRO A 122 -29.35 7.06 17.59
N SER A 123 -28.23 6.57 18.14
CA SER A 123 -27.17 7.39 18.73
C SER A 123 -26.53 8.34 17.73
N ASP A 124 -26.36 7.93 16.47
CA ASP A 124 -25.68 8.73 15.46
C ASP A 124 -26.46 9.99 15.14
N ALA A 125 -27.80 9.93 15.23
CA ALA A 125 -28.69 11.09 15.06
C ALA A 125 -28.38 12.16 16.11
N GLN A 126 -28.14 11.73 17.35
CA GLN A 126 -27.94 12.58 18.52
C GLN A 126 -26.51 13.14 18.63
N THR A 127 -25.49 12.36 18.24
CA THR A 127 -24.07 12.75 18.32
C THR A 127 -23.55 13.45 17.07
N GLN A 128 -24.30 13.48 15.97
CA GLN A 128 -23.86 14.03 14.68
C GLN A 128 -22.54 13.41 14.17
N THR A 129 -22.30 12.13 14.47
CA THR A 129 -21.09 11.41 14.07
C THR A 129 -20.87 11.47 12.56
N ALA A 130 -19.67 11.86 12.14
CA ALA A 130 -19.30 11.93 10.73
C ALA A 130 -19.35 10.53 10.09
N LEU A 131 -19.71 10.44 8.81
CA LEU A 131 -19.90 9.15 8.15
C LEU A 131 -18.59 8.33 8.15
N LEU A 132 -17.46 8.97 7.88
CA LEU A 132 -16.14 8.32 7.90
C LEU A 132 -15.65 7.91 9.30
N GLU A 133 -16.31 8.33 10.38
CA GLU A 133 -15.95 7.95 11.76
C GLU A 133 -16.56 6.62 12.20
N ASN A 134 -17.51 6.07 11.43
CA ASN A 134 -18.15 4.81 11.78
C ASN A 134 -17.12 3.67 11.92
N PRO A 135 -17.18 2.89 13.01
CA PRO A 135 -16.19 1.83 13.28
C PRO A 135 -16.37 0.60 12.38
N ASN A 136 -17.59 0.29 11.98
CA ASN A 136 -17.94 -0.94 11.28
C ASN A 136 -18.60 -0.66 9.94
N TRP A 137 -18.19 -1.41 8.92
CA TRP A 137 -18.66 -1.28 7.55
C TRP A 137 -18.98 -2.65 6.97
N THR A 138 -20.05 -2.76 6.22
CA THR A 138 -20.28 -3.85 5.27
C THR A 138 -19.68 -3.44 3.94
N VAL A 139 -18.70 -4.19 3.45
CA VAL A 139 -17.98 -3.87 2.22
C VAL A 139 -18.55 -4.67 1.06
N LEU A 140 -18.88 -3.98 -0.02
CA LEU A 140 -19.26 -4.55 -1.31
C LEU A 140 -18.23 -4.13 -2.35
N CYS A 141 -17.68 -5.09 -3.09
CA CYS A 141 -16.77 -4.82 -4.19
C CYS A 141 -17.46 -5.21 -5.51
N ASN A 142 -17.60 -4.26 -6.42
CA ASN A 142 -18.31 -4.43 -7.70
C ASN A 142 -19.72 -5.03 -7.54
N GLY A 143 -20.43 -4.62 -6.48
CA GLY A 143 -21.76 -5.13 -6.14
C GLY A 143 -21.80 -6.47 -5.41
N LYS A 144 -20.66 -7.15 -5.23
CA LYS A 144 -20.56 -8.41 -4.48
C LYS A 144 -20.24 -8.13 -3.01
N LYS A 145 -20.99 -8.71 -2.08
CA LYS A 145 -20.75 -8.59 -0.63
C LYS A 145 -19.42 -9.28 -0.27
N GLY A 146 -18.45 -8.50 0.20
CA GLY A 146 -17.09 -8.95 0.52
C GLY A 146 -16.85 -9.24 2.00
N GLY A 147 -17.71 -8.76 2.90
CA GLY A 147 -17.63 -9.01 4.34
C GLY A 147 -17.66 -7.72 5.16
N CYS A 148 -17.10 -7.78 6.38
CA CYS A 148 -17.00 -6.63 7.27
C CYS A 148 -15.65 -5.92 7.11
N GLY A 149 -15.68 -4.61 6.91
CA GLY A 149 -14.54 -3.72 7.03
C GLY A 149 -14.58 -2.98 8.36
N VAL A 150 -13.40 -2.67 8.89
CA VAL A 150 -13.25 -2.06 10.21
C VAL A 150 -12.42 -0.80 10.09
N ARG A 151 -12.96 0.31 10.57
CA ARG A 151 -12.19 1.53 10.79
C ARG A 151 -11.35 1.35 12.05
N ARG A 152 -10.09 1.73 11.95
CA ARG A 152 -9.12 1.66 13.02
C ARG A 152 -8.22 2.89 13.00
N ASP A 153 -7.55 3.14 14.11
CA ASP A 153 -6.51 4.16 14.15
C ASP A 153 -5.26 3.67 13.37
N PRO A 154 -4.45 4.60 12.84
CA PRO A 154 -3.23 4.25 12.11
C PRO A 154 -2.24 3.54 13.03
N THR A 155 -1.80 2.35 12.64
CA THR A 155 -0.77 1.58 13.36
C THR A 155 0.63 2.07 12.99
N GLU A 156 1.64 1.61 13.73
CA GLU A 156 3.05 1.91 13.39
C GLU A 156 3.43 1.42 11.98
N ASP A 157 2.81 0.35 11.50
CA ASP A 157 3.03 -0.18 10.15
C ASP A 157 2.43 0.74 9.08
N ASP A 158 1.23 1.25 9.30
CA ASP A 158 0.63 2.22 8.37
C ASP A 158 1.45 3.50 8.33
N LEU A 159 1.87 4.01 9.49
CA LEU A 159 2.69 5.21 9.58
C LEU A 159 4.04 5.01 8.89
N ALA A 160 4.65 3.83 9.01
CA ALA A 160 5.88 3.49 8.28
C ALA A 160 5.65 3.45 6.76
N ALA A 161 4.56 2.83 6.30
CA ALA A 161 4.20 2.82 4.88
C ALA A 161 3.96 4.25 4.35
N MET A 162 3.23 5.09 5.09
CA MET A 162 2.99 6.48 4.72
C MET A 162 4.26 7.33 4.69
N LYS A 163 5.22 7.07 5.59
CA LYS A 163 6.54 7.71 5.57
C LYS A 163 7.32 7.35 4.30
N LEU A 164 7.32 6.08 3.89
CA LEU A 164 7.96 5.66 2.63
C LEU A 164 7.31 6.32 1.40
N LEU A 165 5.99 6.54 1.48
CA LEU A 165 5.23 7.21 0.42
C LEU A 165 5.24 8.73 0.50
N HIS A 166 5.96 9.36 1.43
CA HIS A 166 5.89 10.81 1.69
C HIS A 166 6.09 11.68 0.43
N HIS A 167 6.99 11.27 -0.47
CA HIS A 167 7.26 11.98 -1.73
C HIS A 167 6.41 11.51 -2.92
N VAL A 168 5.58 10.49 -2.73
CA VAL A 168 4.72 9.92 -3.78
C VAL A 168 3.37 10.61 -3.71
N SER A 169 3.06 11.48 -4.68
CA SER A 169 1.75 12.12 -4.76
C SER A 169 0.70 11.20 -5.37
N MET A 170 1.08 10.46 -6.41
CA MET A 170 0.24 9.50 -7.12
C MET A 170 1.12 8.39 -7.68
N GLY A 171 0.58 7.18 -7.82
CA GLY A 171 1.29 6.05 -8.41
C GLY A 171 0.91 4.72 -7.76
N ALA A 172 1.42 3.63 -8.33
CA ALA A 172 1.29 2.30 -7.76
C ALA A 172 2.66 1.62 -7.75
N GLY A 173 2.90 0.74 -6.78
CA GLY A 173 4.17 0.06 -6.63
C GLY A 173 4.20 -0.91 -5.47
N VAL A 174 5.40 -1.32 -5.09
CA VAL A 174 5.66 -2.19 -3.94
C VAL A 174 6.61 -1.47 -2.97
N LEU A 175 6.37 -1.64 -1.68
CA LEU A 175 7.21 -1.16 -0.58
C LEU A 175 7.87 -2.35 0.11
N PRO A 176 9.09 -2.16 0.65
CA PRO A 176 9.74 -3.18 1.45
C PRO A 176 8.92 -3.48 2.71
N GLY A 177 8.75 -4.77 3.01
CA GLY A 177 8.15 -5.24 4.25
C GLY A 177 9.05 -5.06 5.46
N LYS A 178 8.45 -5.04 6.66
CA LYS A 178 9.18 -5.09 7.93
C LYS A 178 9.65 -6.50 8.33
N SER A 179 9.25 -7.56 7.62
CA SER A 179 9.55 -8.93 8.02
C SER A 179 10.86 -9.44 7.41
N ASP A 180 11.69 -10.09 8.24
CA ASP A 180 12.93 -10.81 7.83
C ASP A 180 12.64 -12.11 7.05
N VAL A 181 11.41 -12.29 6.56
CA VAL A 181 11.01 -13.46 5.79
C VAL A 181 11.47 -13.24 4.35
N ASP A 182 12.53 -13.94 3.95
CA ASP A 182 13.01 -13.93 2.56
C ASP A 182 11.90 -14.41 1.61
N GLY A 183 11.25 -13.47 0.91
CA GLY A 183 10.26 -13.77 -0.13
C GLY A 183 9.30 -12.62 -0.42
N SER A 184 8.61 -12.67 -1.57
CA SER A 184 7.62 -11.66 -2.01
C SER A 184 6.40 -11.48 -1.09
N ASP A 185 6.31 -12.27 -0.02
CA ASP A 185 5.18 -12.24 0.94
C ASP A 185 5.33 -11.13 1.97
N GLY A 186 6.55 -10.62 2.18
CA GLY A 186 6.79 -9.45 3.03
C GLY A 186 6.50 -8.13 2.32
N GLU A 187 6.38 -8.10 1.00
CA GLU A 187 6.20 -6.84 0.25
C GLU A 187 4.79 -6.27 0.41
N ILE A 188 4.72 -4.94 0.54
CA ILE A 188 3.45 -4.21 0.62
C ILE A 188 3.18 -3.60 -0.76
N THR A 189 2.14 -4.08 -1.45
CA THR A 189 1.66 -3.43 -2.67
C THR A 189 0.83 -2.22 -2.33
N TYR A 190 0.95 -1.14 -3.09
CA TYR A 190 0.14 0.06 -2.91
C TYR A 190 -0.32 0.67 -4.23
N THR A 191 -1.42 1.40 -4.17
CA THR A 191 -1.83 2.40 -5.16
C THR A 191 -2.26 3.66 -4.40
N ARG A 192 -1.76 4.81 -4.85
CA ARG A 192 -2.04 6.12 -4.30
C ARG A 192 -2.54 7.03 -5.41
N SER A 193 -3.58 7.79 -5.11
CA SER A 193 -4.13 8.79 -6.03
C SER A 193 -4.72 9.96 -5.27
N GLY A 194 -4.85 11.10 -5.95
CA GLY A 194 -5.78 12.14 -5.54
C GLY A 194 -7.22 11.68 -5.79
N PHE A 195 -8.12 12.05 -4.90
CA PHE A 195 -9.56 11.82 -4.99
C PHE A 195 -10.33 13.12 -4.78
N ASP A 196 -11.40 13.30 -5.54
CA ASP A 196 -12.44 14.26 -5.24
C ASP A 196 -13.39 13.61 -4.23
N HIS A 197 -13.36 14.11 -3.01
CA HIS A 197 -14.24 13.70 -1.92
C HIS A 197 -15.49 14.55 -1.95
N VAL A 198 -16.59 13.94 -2.40
CA VAL A 198 -17.89 14.57 -2.56
C VAL A 198 -18.78 14.14 -1.40
N VAL A 199 -19.22 15.11 -0.59
CA VAL A 199 -20.23 14.88 0.43
C VAL A 199 -21.60 15.13 -0.20
N GLY A 200 -22.37 14.06 -0.39
CA GLY A 200 -23.72 14.14 -0.95
C GLY A 200 -24.74 14.53 0.13
N SER A 201 -24.67 13.86 1.28
CA SER A 201 -25.48 14.15 2.47
C SER A 201 -24.74 13.68 3.73
N ARG A 202 -25.35 13.86 4.91
CA ARG A 202 -24.84 13.31 6.18
C ARG A 202 -24.68 11.77 6.15
N ASP A 203 -25.41 11.11 5.27
CA ASP A 203 -25.49 9.66 5.16
C ASP A 203 -24.83 9.15 3.86
N SER A 204 -24.25 10.03 3.02
CA SER A 204 -23.60 9.60 1.78
C SER A 204 -22.39 10.46 1.42
N GLU A 205 -21.25 9.80 1.26
CA GLU A 205 -19.98 10.40 0.80
C GLU A 205 -19.36 9.54 -0.31
N SER A 206 -18.60 10.14 -1.22
CA SER A 206 -17.98 9.44 -2.35
C SER A 206 -16.58 9.95 -2.65
N LEU A 207 -15.67 9.05 -3.03
CA LEU A 207 -14.32 9.35 -3.47
C LEU A 207 -14.17 8.95 -4.95
N TYR A 208 -13.92 9.93 -5.81
CA TYR A 208 -13.65 9.73 -7.24
C TYR A 208 -12.19 9.98 -7.55
N ILE A 209 -11.50 9.05 -8.23
CA ILE A 209 -10.11 9.26 -8.63
C ILE A 209 -9.98 10.47 -9.55
N ILE A 210 -8.99 11.31 -9.26
CA ILE A 210 -8.59 12.44 -10.11
C ILE A 210 -7.36 12.04 -10.92
N SER A 211 -7.56 11.18 -11.92
CA SER A 211 -6.51 10.79 -12.86
C SER A 211 -7.12 10.32 -14.19
N PRO A 212 -6.74 10.91 -15.33
CA PRO A 212 -7.29 10.53 -16.64
C PRO A 212 -6.77 9.17 -17.15
N ASP A 213 -5.61 8.70 -16.68
CA ASP A 213 -4.88 7.57 -17.28
C ASP A 213 -4.84 6.29 -16.42
N ARG A 214 -5.52 6.28 -15.26
CA ARG A 214 -5.44 5.18 -14.28
C ARG A 214 -6.77 4.43 -14.20
N PRO A 215 -6.76 3.14 -13.76
CA PRO A 215 -8.01 2.41 -13.59
C PRO A 215 -9.00 3.17 -12.71
N ASN A 216 -10.26 3.17 -13.14
CA ASN A 216 -11.35 3.90 -12.51
C ASN A 216 -11.73 3.23 -11.18
N LEU A 217 -11.12 3.69 -10.09
CA LEU A 217 -11.56 3.32 -8.74
C LEU A 217 -12.53 4.38 -8.21
N THR A 218 -13.66 3.92 -7.68
CA THR A 218 -14.62 4.75 -6.97
C THR A 218 -14.97 4.11 -5.65
N ILE A 219 -15.00 4.90 -4.58
CA ILE A 219 -15.33 4.43 -3.24
C ILE A 219 -16.55 5.19 -2.74
N PHE A 220 -17.59 4.47 -2.33
CA PHE A 220 -18.82 5.02 -1.80
C PHE A 220 -18.93 4.69 -0.31
N PHE A 221 -19.36 5.64 0.49
CA PHE A 221 -19.70 5.47 1.90
C PHE A 221 -21.17 5.80 2.05
N ASN A 222 -21.96 4.86 2.57
CA ASN A 222 -23.39 5.04 2.73
C ASN A 222 -23.81 4.61 4.14
N ARG A 223 -24.61 5.43 4.81
CA ARG A 223 -25.36 5.03 6.01
C ARG A 223 -26.77 4.67 5.57
N ILE A 224 -27.14 3.40 5.80
CA ILE A 224 -28.45 2.82 5.43
C ILE A 224 -29.35 2.66 6.66
#